data_AF-A0A847VEL6-F1
#
_entry.id   AF-A0A847VEL6-F1
#
_cell.length_a   1.000
_cell.length_b   1.000
_cell.length_c   1.000
_cell.angle_alpha   90.00
_cell.angle_beta   90.00
_cell.angle_gamma   90.00
#
_symmetry.space_group_name_H-M   'P 1'
#
loop_
_entity.id
_entity.type
_entity.pdbx_description
1 polymer ?
#
loop_
_entity_poly.entity_id
_entity_poly.type
_entity_poly.pdbx_seq_one_letter_code
_entity_poly.pdbx_strand_id
1 'polypeptide(L)' 'MNDLVDLVEAARAEFTAAPTPAALEDAKARFLGKSGRVTELLKGLAALAHEAKKARG' A
#
# COMPACT_ATOMS: atom_id res chain seq x y z
N MET A 1 8.50 -14.33 2.66
CA MET A 1 8.38 -13.27 1.63
C MET A 1 7.80 -12.06 2.33
N ASN A 2 8.34 -10.86 2.10
CA ASN A 2 8.02 -9.67 2.91
C ASN A 2 6.64 -9.12 2.49
N ASP A 3 5.71 -8.92 3.42
CA ASP A 3 4.33 -8.42 3.15
C ASP A 3 4.33 -7.14 2.30
N LEU A 4 5.38 -6.32 2.43
CA LEU A 4 5.56 -5.10 1.65
C LEU A 4 5.89 -5.39 0.18
N VAL A 5 6.67 -6.44 -0.09
CA VAL A 5 7.01 -6.87 -1.45
C VAL A 5 5.75 -7.40 -2.15
N ASP A 6 4.95 -8.21 -1.46
CA ASP A 6 3.70 -8.72 -2.01
C ASP A 6 2.70 -7.58 -2.31
N LEU A 7 2.66 -6.55 -1.46
CA LEU A 7 1.87 -5.34 -1.71
C LEU A 7 2.34 -4.59 -2.96
N VAL A 8 3.65 -4.43 -3.14
CA VAL A 8 4.24 -3.74 -4.30
C VAL A 8 3.97 -4.50 -5.59
N GLU A 9 4.16 -5.82 -5.60
CA GLU A 9 3.90 -6.65 -6.77
C GLU A 9 2.41 -6.64 -7.16
N ALA A 10 1.50 -6.72 -6.17
CA ALA A 10 0.07 -6.59 -6.41
C ALA A 10 -0.30 -5.23 -7.02
N ALA A 11 0.26 -4.14 -6.49
CA ALA A 11 0.03 -2.80 -7.04
C ALA A 11 0.55 -2.68 -8.48
N ARG A 12 1.75 -3.20 -8.77
CA ARG A 12 2.31 -3.19 -10.13
C ARG A 12 1.44 -3.97 -11.11
N ALA A 13 0.96 -5.13 -10.71
CA ALA A 13 0.07 -5.96 -11.53
C ALA A 13 -1.25 -5.25 -11.83
N GLU A 14 -1.92 -4.69 -10.81
CA GLU A 14 -3.18 -3.96 -10.98
C GLU A 14 -3.03 -2.69 -11.82
N PHE A 15 -1.93 -1.94 -11.65
CA PHE A 15 -1.68 -0.73 -12.44
C PHE A 15 -1.39 -1.05 -13.90
N THR A 16 -0.68 -2.15 -14.17
CA THR A 16 -0.39 -2.61 -15.53
C THR A 16 -1.65 -3.14 -16.23
N ALA A 17 -2.55 -3.77 -15.47
CA ALA A 17 -3.81 -4.30 -16.00
C ALA A 17 -4.88 -3.22 -16.24
N ALA A 18 -4.68 -1.98 -15.79
CA ALA A 18 -5.65 -0.90 -15.96
C ALA A 18 -5.77 -0.47 -17.43
N PRO A 19 -6.93 -0.67 -18.10
CA PRO A 19 -7.07 -0.41 -19.54
C PRO A 19 -7.26 1.07 -19.88
N THR A 20 -7.54 1.92 -18.89
CA THR A 20 -7.81 3.35 -19.08
C THR A 20 -7.16 4.18 -17.99
N PRO A 21 -6.89 5.48 -18.23
CA PRO A 21 -6.38 6.38 -17.21
C PRO A 21 -7.30 6.46 -15.98
N ALA A 22 -8.62 6.46 -16.16
CA ALA A 22 -9.57 6.46 -15.04
C ALA A 22 -9.45 5.19 -14.19
N ALA A 23 -9.36 4.02 -14.81
CA ALA A 23 -9.17 2.75 -14.10
C ALA A 23 -7.83 2.70 -13.34
N LEU A 24 -6.79 3.34 -13.86
CA LEU A 24 -5.50 3.47 -13.19
C LEU A 24 -5.60 4.36 -11.94
N GLU A 25 -6.33 5.48 -12.00
CA GLU A 25 -6.56 6.32 -10.83
C GLU A 25 -7.39 5.61 -9.75
N ASP A 26 -8.41 4.85 -10.16
CA ASP A 26 -9.18 4.00 -9.23
C ASP A 26 -8.30 2.93 -8.57
N ALA A 27 -7.41 2.31 -9.34
CA ALA A 27 -6.42 1.37 -8.79
C ALA A 27 -5.48 2.08 -7.81
N LYS A 28 -4.90 3.23 -8.18
CA LYS A 28 -4.04 4.01 -7.28
C LYS A 28 -4.74 4.38 -5.98
N ALA A 29 -6.03 4.74 -6.02
CA ALA A 29 -6.80 5.06 -4.82
C ALA A 29 -6.85 3.89 -3.82
N ARG A 30 -6.94 2.64 -4.29
CA ARG A 30 -6.93 1.44 -3.42
C ARG A 30 -5.61 1.23 -2.68
N PHE A 31 -4.48 1.63 -3.25
CA PHE A 31 -3.16 1.43 -2.65
C PHE A 31 -2.65 2.66 -1.91
N LEU A 32 -2.78 3.85 -2.51
CA LEU A 32 -2.17 5.11 -2.08
C LEU A 32 -3.17 6.12 -1.51
N GLY A 33 -4.47 5.87 -1.63
CA GLY A 33 -5.49 6.81 -1.15
C GLY A 33 -5.52 7.00 0.37
N LYS A 34 -6.40 7.89 0.84
CA LYS A 34 -6.60 8.18 2.28
C LYS A 34 -6.98 6.96 3.13
N SER A 35 -7.65 6.00 2.49
CA SER A 35 -8.01 4.69 3.05
C SER A 35 -7.33 3.55 2.27
N GLY A 36 -6.26 3.87 1.54
CA GLY A 36 -5.50 2.92 0.76
C GLY A 36 -4.63 2.03 1.64
N ARG A 37 -4.27 0.86 1.12
CA ARG A 37 -3.52 -0.17 1.87
C ARG A 37 -2.21 0.36 2.49
N VAL A 38 -1.47 1.23 1.79
CA VAL A 38 -0.24 1.84 2.32
C VAL A 38 -0.54 2.76 3.49
N THR A 39 -1.58 3.59 3.38
CA THR A 39 -1.99 4.51 4.44
C THR A 39 -2.42 3.76 5.71
N GLU A 40 -3.13 2.64 5.57
CA GLU A 40 -3.51 1.80 6.71
C GLU A 40 -2.29 1.13 7.38
N LEU A 41 -1.31 0.68 6.59
CA LEU A 41 -0.05 0.17 7.14
C LEU A 41 0.72 1.25 7.92
N LEU A 42 0.79 2.47 7.38
CA LEU A 42 1.44 3.60 8.05
C LEU A 42 0.71 4.00 9.34
N LYS A 43 -0.63 3.98 9.35
CA LYS A 43 -1.43 4.18 10.58
C LYS A 43 -1.16 3.10 11.61
N GLY A 44 -1.12 1.84 11.18
CA GLY A 44 -0.77 0.71 12.03
C GLY A 44 0.62 0.86 12.65
N LEU A 45 1.62 1.24 11.84
CA LEU A 45 2.96 1.54 12.32
C LEU A 45 2.96 2.71 13.31
N ALA A 46 2.23 3.79 13.02
CA ALA A 46 2.12 4.96 13.89
C ALA A 46 1.53 4.62 15.27
N ALA A 47 0.64 3.62 15.36
CA ALA A 47 0.05 3.15 16.60
C ALA A 47 0.98 2.27 17.45
N LEU A 48 2.10 1.78 16.91
CA LEU A 48 3.05 0.95 17.66
C LEU A 48 3.93 1.77 18.62
N ALA A 49 4.38 1.11 19.69
CA ALA A 49 5.43 1.64 20.58
C ALA A 49 6.74 1.88 19.80
N HIS A 50 7.55 2.84 20.25
CA HIS A 50 8.74 3.31 19.53
C HIS A 50 9.73 2.17 19.17
N GLU A 51 9.93 1.21 20.07
CA GLU A 51 10.80 0.06 19.82
C GLU A 51 10.21 -0.93 18.80
N ALA A 52 8.89 -1.12 18.79
CA ALA A 52 8.21 -1.95 17.80
C ALA A 52 8.14 -1.29 16.41
N LYS A 53 8.23 0.05 16.32
CA LYS A 53 8.32 0.78 15.05
C LYS A 53 9.64 0.50 14.32
N LYS A 54 10.78 0.51 15.03
CA LYS A 54 12.11 0.27 14.45
C LYS A 54 12.27 -1.12 13.82
N ALA A 55 11.52 -2.11 14.31
CA ALA A 55 11.56 -3.46 13.77
C ALA A 55 10.67 -3.66 12.53
N ARG A 56 9.73 -2.73 12.27
CA ARG A 56 8.70 -2.85 11.23
C ARG A 56 8.75 -1.78 10.14
N GLY A 57 9.37 -0.63 10.40
CA GLY A 57 9.60 0.44 9.43
C GLY A 57 11.06 0.47 9.01
#